data_AF-A0A929II45-F1
#
_entry.id   AF-A0A929II45-F1
#
_cell.length_a   1.000
_cell.length_b   1.000
_cell.length_c   1.000
_cell.angle_alpha   90.00
_cell.angle_beta   90.00
_cell.angle_gamma   90.00
#
_symmetry.space_group_name_H-M   'P 1'
#
loop_
_entity.id
_entity.type
_entity.pdbx_description
1 polymer ?
#
loop_
_entity_poly.entity_id
_entity_poly.type
_entity_poly.pdbx_seq_one_letter_code
_entity_poly.pdbx_strand_id
1 'polypeptide(L)'
;MFKIKLRTAFVAGLFGVFALSGAAPAEPYAPMAKDPGKPTIEGKEAEYPLEQMMLQAAAKNLPDRSAVKQPPYPGAVIVMANPASKGSMNGVAFTTLPSVVLHTTDDVAKVVAFYVEALPDWTKYDYFGMDYLYEGGGEFAPMEKSGMETPHVSVLELHSAMRYHAMPDATTSITIFYK
;
A
#
# COMPACT_ATOMS: atom_id res chain seq x y z
N MET A 1 43.73 -54.64 36.18
CA MET A 1 44.48 -53.44 36.62
C MET A 1 43.69 -52.20 36.22
N PHE A 2 43.63 -51.27 37.17
CA PHE A 2 42.90 -50.00 37.34
C PHE A 2 42.07 -49.34 36.21
N LYS A 3 40.78 -49.16 36.53
CA LYS A 3 39.86 -48.15 35.99
C LYS A 3 40.14 -46.80 36.68
N ILE A 4 40.23 -45.70 35.95
CA ILE A 4 40.19 -44.34 36.51
C ILE A 4 38.96 -43.61 35.94
N LYS A 5 38.02 -43.32 36.84
CA LYS A 5 36.91 -42.39 36.63
C LYS A 5 37.43 -40.98 36.87
N LEU A 6 37.23 -40.06 35.92
CA LEU A 6 37.34 -38.63 36.20
C LEU A 6 35.99 -37.97 35.94
N ARG A 7 35.37 -37.53 37.04
CA ARG A 7 34.19 -36.69 37.07
C ARG A 7 34.67 -35.25 36.92
N THR A 8 34.22 -34.54 35.91
CA THR A 8 34.35 -33.09 35.85
C THR A 8 32.97 -32.52 35.63
N ALA A 9 32.39 -32.02 36.72
CA ALA A 9 31.19 -31.20 36.70
C ALA A 9 31.57 -29.82 36.15
N PHE A 10 30.92 -29.38 35.09
CA PHE A 10 30.94 -27.97 34.69
C PHE A 10 29.53 -27.41 34.91
N VAL A 11 29.41 -26.64 35.99
CA VAL A 11 28.32 -25.69 36.20
C VAL A 11 28.63 -24.51 35.28
N ALA A 12 27.94 -24.40 34.15
CA ALA A 12 28.00 -23.21 33.29
C ALA A 12 26.65 -22.50 33.38
N GLY A 13 26.71 -21.28 33.90
CA GLY A 13 25.59 -20.46 34.32
C GLY A 13 24.55 -20.24 33.23
N LEU A 14 23.30 -20.37 33.66
CA LEU A 14 22.11 -19.93 32.95
C LEU A 14 22.11 -18.38 32.94
N PHE A 15 22.90 -17.76 32.06
CA PHE A 15 22.74 -16.34 31.75
C PHE A 15 21.46 -16.19 30.95
N GLY A 16 20.39 -15.82 31.64
CA GLY A 16 19.14 -15.39 31.05
C GLY A 16 19.38 -14.15 30.20
N VAL A 17 19.57 -14.35 28.91
CA VAL A 17 19.39 -13.29 27.92
C VAL A 17 17.88 -13.06 27.82
N PHE A 18 17.38 -12.15 28.65
CA PHE A 18 16.11 -11.46 28.38
C PHE A 18 16.32 -10.71 27.06
N ALA A 19 16.06 -11.38 25.94
CA ALA A 19 15.88 -10.74 24.65
C ALA A 19 14.64 -9.86 24.80
N LEU A 20 14.87 -8.60 25.19
CA LEU A 20 13.92 -7.51 25.00
C LEU A 20 13.76 -7.37 23.48
N SER A 21 12.87 -8.17 22.91
CA SER A 21 12.33 -7.96 21.57
C SER A 21 11.50 -6.68 21.61
N GLY A 22 12.18 -5.54 21.65
CA GLY A 22 11.56 -4.27 21.30
C GLY A 22 11.14 -4.38 19.85
N ALA A 23 9.84 -4.58 19.62
CA ALA A 23 9.29 -4.49 18.27
C ALA A 23 9.66 -3.10 17.74
N ALA A 24 10.54 -3.07 16.74
CA ALA A 24 10.78 -1.84 16.00
C ALA A 24 9.41 -1.34 15.51
N PRO A 25 9.13 -0.02 15.59
CA PRO A 25 7.88 0.50 15.06
C PRO A 25 7.76 0.07 13.60
N ALA A 26 6.62 -0.50 13.24
CA ALA A 26 6.39 -0.96 11.89
C ALA A 26 6.53 0.21 10.93
N GLU A 27 7.38 0.05 9.91
CA GLU A 27 7.56 1.08 8.90
C GLU A 27 6.29 1.16 8.03
N PRO A 28 5.78 2.37 7.76
CA PRO A 28 4.64 2.52 6.86
C PRO A 28 4.99 2.04 5.47
N TYR A 29 3.98 1.55 4.74
CA TYR A 29 4.15 1.05 3.37
C TYR A 29 4.86 2.03 2.43
N ALA A 30 4.49 3.32 2.49
CA ALA A 30 5.12 4.41 1.76
C ALA A 30 4.96 5.72 2.56
N PRO A 31 5.75 6.78 2.25
CA PRO A 31 5.59 8.08 2.89
C PRO A 31 4.18 8.64 2.67
N MET A 32 3.63 9.30 3.68
CA MET A 32 2.34 9.98 3.55
C MET A 32 2.50 11.36 2.91
N ALA A 33 1.54 11.76 2.07
CA ALA A 33 1.48 13.12 1.56
C ALA A 33 1.33 14.10 2.73
N LYS A 34 2.07 15.20 2.70
CA LYS A 34 1.98 16.24 3.74
C LYS A 34 0.73 17.06 3.49
N ASP A 35 0.01 17.41 4.57
CA ASP A 35 -1.07 18.38 4.49
C ASP A 35 -0.48 19.71 3.97
N PRO A 36 -0.91 20.20 2.80
CA PRO A 36 -0.40 21.44 2.21
C PRO A 36 -0.92 22.67 2.98
N GLY A 37 -1.76 22.49 3.99
CA GLY A 37 -2.50 23.56 4.65
C GLY A 37 -3.71 23.99 3.83
N LYS A 38 -4.39 25.07 4.26
CA LYS A 38 -5.50 25.64 3.50
C LYS A 38 -4.94 26.48 2.34
N PRO A 39 -5.16 26.10 1.07
CA PRO A 39 -4.84 26.98 -0.04
C PRO A 39 -5.69 28.26 0.03
N THR A 40 -5.16 29.37 -0.46
CA THR A 40 -5.90 30.62 -0.57
C THR A 40 -6.35 30.84 -2.00
N ILE A 41 -7.64 31.08 -2.21
CA ILE A 41 -8.22 31.48 -3.51
C ILE A 41 -8.69 32.93 -3.33
N GLU A 42 -8.12 33.84 -4.13
CA GLU A 42 -8.45 35.28 -4.08
C GLU A 42 -8.28 35.90 -2.67
N GLY A 43 -7.29 35.43 -1.91
CA GLY A 43 -7.01 35.92 -0.55
C GLY A 43 -7.98 35.40 0.53
N LYS A 44 -8.87 34.47 0.19
CA LYS A 44 -9.71 33.74 1.15
C LYS A 44 -9.20 32.31 1.30
N GLU A 45 -9.19 31.79 2.52
CA GLU A 45 -8.93 30.37 2.75
C GLU A 45 -9.99 29.54 2.02
N ALA A 46 -9.57 28.73 1.07
CA ALA A 46 -10.42 27.72 0.47
C ALA A 46 -10.35 26.48 1.34
N GLU A 47 -11.50 26.06 1.86
CA GLU A 47 -11.58 24.82 2.62
C GLU A 47 -11.72 23.64 1.65
N TYR A 48 -10.82 22.67 1.78
CA TYR A 48 -10.92 21.36 1.14
C TYR A 48 -11.21 20.31 2.21
N PRO A 49 -12.39 20.36 2.86
CA PRO A 49 -12.70 19.50 4.00
C PRO A 49 -12.63 18.02 3.60
N LEU A 50 -12.99 17.69 2.36
CA LEU A 50 -12.92 16.31 1.89
C LEU A 50 -11.48 15.80 1.80
N GLU A 51 -10.55 16.54 1.19
CA GLU A 51 -9.14 16.13 1.09
C GLU A 51 -8.51 15.97 2.47
N GLN A 52 -8.76 16.91 3.39
CA GLN A 52 -8.28 16.83 4.77
C GLN A 52 -8.87 15.62 5.50
N MET A 53 -10.17 15.35 5.33
CA MET A 53 -10.81 14.15 5.89
C MET A 53 -10.19 12.87 5.32
N MET A 54 -9.88 12.83 4.03
CA MET A 54 -9.25 11.67 3.38
C MET A 54 -7.83 11.43 3.86
N LEU A 55 -7.02 12.49 3.99
CA LEU A 55 -5.67 12.39 4.56
C LEU A 55 -5.71 11.95 6.03
N GLN A 56 -6.62 12.51 6.83
CA GLN A 56 -6.78 12.07 8.22
C GLN A 56 -7.27 10.63 8.35
N ALA A 57 -8.18 10.19 7.47
CA ALA A 57 -8.65 8.81 7.42
C ALA A 57 -7.53 7.86 6.98
N ALA A 58 -6.73 8.26 6.00
CA ALA A 58 -5.58 7.50 5.54
C ALA A 58 -4.55 7.33 6.66
N ALA A 59 -4.29 8.38 7.46
CA ALA A 59 -3.29 8.35 8.53
C ALA A 59 -3.62 7.33 9.63
N LYS A 60 -4.92 7.05 9.82
CA LYS A 60 -5.42 6.06 10.78
C LYS A 60 -5.40 4.63 10.25
N ASN A 61 -5.32 4.45 8.94
CA ASN A 61 -5.45 3.17 8.25
C ASN A 61 -4.22 2.84 7.40
N LEU A 62 -3.07 3.49 7.67
CA LEU A 62 -1.84 3.21 6.94
C LEU A 62 -1.43 1.75 7.18
N PRO A 63 -1.28 0.93 6.13
CA PRO A 63 -0.75 -0.40 6.32
C PRO A 63 0.74 -0.34 6.63
N ASP A 64 1.16 -1.26 7.49
CA ASP A 64 2.56 -1.60 7.65
C ASP A 64 3.12 -2.12 6.33
N ARG A 65 4.40 -1.88 6.08
CA ARG A 65 5.07 -2.37 4.87
C ARG A 65 4.96 -3.88 4.69
N SER A 66 4.94 -4.64 5.78
CA SER A 66 4.78 -6.09 5.76
C SER A 66 3.37 -6.57 5.40
N ALA A 67 2.35 -5.71 5.53
CA ALA A 67 0.96 -6.05 5.21
C ALA A 67 0.67 -6.00 3.70
N VAL A 68 1.51 -5.30 2.92
CA VAL A 68 1.34 -5.15 1.48
C VAL A 68 2.49 -5.87 0.77
N LYS A 69 2.18 -6.93 0.04
CA LYS A 69 3.20 -7.75 -0.65
C LYS A 69 3.78 -7.05 -1.89
N GLN A 70 2.99 -6.18 -2.52
CA GLN A 70 3.40 -5.41 -3.68
C GLN A 70 4.43 -4.36 -3.26
N PRO A 71 5.54 -4.18 -3.98
CA PRO A 71 6.53 -3.18 -3.61
C PRO A 71 5.98 -1.75 -3.75
N PRO A 72 6.29 -0.84 -2.82
CA PRO A 72 5.91 0.57 -2.97
C PRO A 72 6.68 1.19 -4.14
N TYR A 73 6.00 2.01 -4.94
CA TYR A 73 6.65 2.74 -6.02
C TYR A 73 7.62 3.81 -5.46
N PRO A 74 8.89 3.85 -5.90
CA PRO A 74 9.85 4.83 -5.41
C PRO A 74 9.40 6.28 -5.62
N GLY A 75 9.41 7.08 -4.55
CA GLY A 75 9.03 8.49 -4.61
C GLY A 75 7.52 8.76 -4.65
N ALA A 76 6.68 7.73 -4.68
CA ALA A 76 5.24 7.90 -4.53
C ALA A 76 4.87 8.17 -3.06
N VAL A 77 3.80 8.94 -2.86
CA VAL A 77 3.28 9.27 -1.52
C VAL A 77 1.82 8.84 -1.38
N ILE A 78 1.46 8.35 -0.19
CA ILE A 78 0.09 7.93 0.12
C ILE A 78 -0.80 9.15 0.28
N VAL A 79 -1.89 9.19 -0.48
CA VAL A 79 -2.95 10.19 -0.38
C VAL A 79 -4.25 9.64 0.19
N MET A 80 -4.42 8.30 0.16
CA MET A 80 -5.59 7.62 0.69
C MET A 80 -5.24 6.20 1.17
N ALA A 81 -5.90 5.74 2.23
CA ALA A 81 -5.90 4.33 2.63
C ALA A 81 -7.33 3.92 3.01
N ASN A 82 -7.86 2.92 2.32
CA ASN A 82 -9.21 2.41 2.51
C ASN A 82 -9.15 1.02 3.14
N PRO A 83 -9.84 0.80 4.27
CA PRO A 83 -9.95 -0.54 4.83
C PRO A 83 -10.81 -1.44 3.94
N ALA A 84 -10.73 -2.75 4.17
CA ALA A 84 -11.68 -3.71 3.60
C ALA A 84 -13.12 -3.31 3.97
N SER A 85 -14.04 -3.42 3.02
CA SER A 85 -15.44 -3.05 3.22
C SER A 85 -16.37 -4.13 2.68
N LYS A 86 -17.53 -4.30 3.31
CA LYS A 86 -18.56 -5.21 2.82
C LYS A 86 -19.46 -4.50 1.82
N GLY A 87 -19.70 -5.12 0.68
CA GLY A 87 -20.55 -4.60 -0.40
C GLY A 87 -21.57 -5.63 -0.89
N SER A 88 -22.44 -5.19 -1.79
CA SER A 88 -23.37 -6.05 -2.54
C SER A 88 -23.48 -5.55 -3.97
N MET A 89 -23.41 -6.47 -4.93
CA MET A 89 -23.56 -6.19 -6.36
C MET A 89 -24.53 -7.21 -6.95
N ASN A 90 -25.60 -6.73 -7.60
CA ASN A 90 -26.66 -7.59 -8.14
C ASN A 90 -27.22 -8.60 -7.11
N GLY A 91 -27.30 -8.20 -5.83
CA GLY A 91 -27.79 -9.04 -4.74
C GLY A 91 -26.76 -10.03 -4.17
N VAL A 92 -25.54 -10.08 -4.70
CA VAL A 92 -24.46 -10.93 -4.20
C VAL A 92 -23.55 -10.13 -3.26
N ALA A 93 -23.44 -10.58 -2.02
CA ALA A 93 -22.53 -9.99 -1.04
C ALA A 93 -21.06 -10.31 -1.38
N PHE A 94 -20.18 -9.32 -1.21
CA PHE A 94 -18.73 -9.47 -1.37
C PHE A 94 -17.98 -8.60 -0.35
N THR A 95 -16.69 -8.87 -0.15
CA THR A 95 -15.81 -8.03 0.66
C THR A 95 -14.73 -7.45 -0.24
N THR A 96 -14.64 -6.12 -0.33
CA THR A 96 -13.56 -5.47 -1.06
C THR A 96 -12.24 -5.71 -0.37
N LEU A 97 -11.17 -5.83 -1.14
CA LEU A 97 -9.82 -5.74 -0.60
C LEU A 97 -9.57 -4.35 0.01
N PRO A 98 -8.77 -4.24 1.08
CA PRO A 98 -8.20 -2.96 1.48
C PRO A 98 -7.35 -2.39 0.33
N SER A 99 -7.23 -1.07 0.29
CA SER A 99 -6.42 -0.39 -0.72
C SER A 99 -5.64 0.80 -0.19
N VAL A 100 -4.52 1.09 -0.83
CA VAL A 100 -3.79 2.35 -0.68
C VAL A 100 -3.70 3.04 -2.02
N VAL A 101 -3.92 4.36 -2.02
CA VAL A 101 -3.76 5.22 -3.19
C VAL A 101 -2.50 6.04 -3.00
N LEU A 102 -1.58 5.92 -3.96
CA LEU A 102 -0.33 6.66 -4.01
C LEU A 102 -0.28 7.55 -5.24
N HIS A 103 0.30 8.73 -5.08
CA HIS A 103 0.54 9.67 -6.16
C HIS A 103 2.04 9.83 -6.42
N THR A 104 2.42 10.02 -7.69
CA THR A 104 3.80 10.28 -8.13
C THR A 104 3.84 11.32 -9.25
N THR A 105 4.97 12.00 -9.40
CA THR A 105 5.27 12.94 -10.51
C THR A 105 5.79 12.23 -11.76
N ASP A 106 6.02 10.93 -11.69
CA ASP A 106 6.42 10.12 -12.83
C ASP A 106 5.22 9.81 -13.73
N ASP A 107 5.46 9.59 -15.03
CA ASP A 107 4.42 9.20 -15.97
C ASP A 107 3.93 7.74 -15.80
N VAL A 108 2.77 7.45 -16.38
CA VAL A 108 2.14 6.12 -16.32
C VAL A 108 3.05 5.03 -16.88
N ALA A 109 3.74 5.30 -17.99
CA ALA A 109 4.57 4.29 -18.66
C ALA A 109 5.72 3.82 -17.77
N LYS A 110 6.40 4.75 -17.08
CA LYS A 110 7.47 4.44 -16.13
C LYS A 110 6.95 3.65 -14.92
N VAL A 111 5.79 4.04 -14.40
CA VAL A 111 5.15 3.36 -13.26
C VAL A 111 4.74 1.93 -13.62
N VAL A 112 4.11 1.75 -14.77
CA VAL A 112 3.71 0.43 -15.27
C VAL A 112 4.93 -0.45 -15.50
N ALA A 113 6.00 0.08 -16.11
CA ALA A 113 7.24 -0.68 -16.34
C ALA A 113 7.85 -1.19 -15.03
N PHE A 114 7.89 -0.36 -13.98
CA PHE A 114 8.34 -0.77 -12.65
C PHE A 114 7.51 -1.95 -12.12
N TYR A 115 6.18 -1.87 -12.17
CA TYR A 115 5.34 -2.94 -11.62
C TYR A 115 5.38 -4.22 -12.46
N VAL A 116 5.52 -4.13 -13.79
CA VAL A 116 5.74 -5.30 -14.66
C VAL A 116 7.03 -6.01 -14.30
N GLU A 117 8.12 -5.27 -14.05
CA GLU A 117 9.40 -5.85 -13.65
C GLU A 117 9.34 -6.45 -12.24
N ALA A 118 8.70 -5.74 -11.30
CA ALA A 118 8.68 -6.11 -9.90
C ALA A 118 7.67 -7.21 -9.56
N LEU A 119 6.68 -7.47 -10.43
CA LEU A 119 5.62 -8.47 -10.26
C LEU A 119 5.57 -9.40 -11.49
N PRO A 120 6.61 -10.20 -11.75
CA PRO A 120 6.75 -10.96 -12.99
C PRO A 120 5.69 -12.05 -13.20
N ASP A 121 5.06 -12.52 -12.11
CA ASP A 121 4.01 -13.55 -12.14
C ASP A 121 2.59 -12.94 -12.26
N TRP A 122 2.49 -11.61 -12.42
CA TRP A 122 1.21 -10.90 -12.49
C TRP A 122 0.83 -10.62 -13.93
N THR A 123 -0.48 -10.66 -14.20
CA THR A 123 -1.00 -10.41 -15.55
C THR A 123 -1.32 -8.94 -15.73
N LYS A 124 -0.84 -8.36 -16.83
CA LYS A 124 -1.19 -7.00 -17.25
C LYS A 124 -2.51 -7.00 -18.03
N TYR A 125 -3.39 -6.05 -17.72
CA TYR A 125 -4.67 -5.83 -18.39
C TYR A 125 -4.96 -4.35 -18.56
N ASP A 126 -5.36 -3.92 -19.75
CA ASP A 126 -5.84 -2.56 -20.00
C ASP A 126 -7.36 -2.53 -19.94
N TYR A 127 -7.93 -1.57 -19.21
CA TYR A 127 -9.37 -1.35 -19.14
C TYR A 127 -9.68 0.14 -19.13
N PHE A 128 -10.28 0.61 -20.23
CA PHE A 128 -10.64 2.02 -20.43
C PHE A 128 -9.49 3.00 -20.17
N GLY A 129 -8.27 2.65 -20.62
CA GLY A 129 -7.09 3.52 -20.48
C GLY A 129 -6.49 3.57 -19.08
N MET A 130 -6.87 2.63 -18.21
CA MET A 130 -6.16 2.35 -16.96
C MET A 130 -5.43 1.03 -17.10
N ASP A 131 -4.16 1.03 -16.71
CA ASP A 131 -3.34 -0.18 -16.66
C ASP A 131 -3.56 -0.90 -15.33
N TYR A 132 -3.93 -2.17 -15.40
CA TYR A 132 -4.05 -3.07 -14.26
C TYR A 132 -2.95 -4.12 -14.31
N LEU A 133 -2.37 -4.44 -13.16
CA LEU A 133 -1.57 -5.63 -12.94
C LEU A 133 -2.22 -6.43 -11.82
N TYR A 134 -2.55 -7.70 -12.04
CA TYR A 134 -3.27 -8.51 -11.05
C TYR A 134 -2.63 -9.87 -10.80
N GLU A 135 -2.83 -10.39 -9.59
CA GLU A 135 -2.34 -11.71 -9.17
C GLU A 135 -3.11 -12.83 -9.90
N GLY A 136 -2.40 -13.65 -10.69
CA GLY A 136 -2.95 -14.81 -11.38
C GLY A 136 -3.18 -14.61 -12.89
N GLY A 137 -3.74 -15.64 -13.55
CA GLY A 137 -3.90 -15.70 -15.03
C GLY A 137 -5.33 -15.94 -15.51
N GLY A 138 -6.34 -15.64 -14.69
CA GLY A 138 -7.75 -15.79 -15.02
C GLY A 138 -8.39 -14.53 -15.59
N GLU A 139 -9.70 -14.61 -15.84
CA GLU A 139 -10.52 -13.45 -16.23
C GLU A 139 -10.54 -12.41 -15.09
N PHE A 140 -10.13 -11.19 -15.42
CA PHE A 140 -10.12 -10.06 -14.51
C PHE A 140 -11.07 -8.99 -15.05
N ALA A 141 -12.09 -8.67 -14.25
CA ALA A 141 -13.06 -7.63 -14.57
C ALA A 141 -13.09 -6.64 -13.38
N PRO A 142 -12.48 -5.44 -13.51
CA PRO A 142 -12.32 -4.49 -12.41
C PRO A 142 -13.63 -4.13 -11.69
N MET A 143 -14.74 -4.11 -12.44
CA MET A 143 -16.06 -3.71 -11.97
C MET A 143 -16.92 -4.89 -11.50
N GLU A 144 -16.38 -6.10 -11.50
CA GLU A 144 -17.06 -7.30 -11.03
C GLU A 144 -16.37 -7.88 -9.80
N LYS A 145 -16.96 -8.94 -9.25
CA LYS A 145 -16.41 -9.62 -8.07
C LYS A 145 -14.94 -10.02 -8.24
N SER A 146 -14.54 -10.47 -9.43
CA SER A 146 -13.16 -10.86 -9.72
C SER A 146 -12.19 -9.69 -9.54
N GLY A 147 -12.54 -8.48 -9.99
CA GLY A 147 -11.75 -7.27 -9.77
C GLY A 147 -11.71 -6.83 -8.31
N MET A 148 -12.82 -6.97 -7.58
CA MET A 148 -12.95 -6.49 -6.20
C MET A 148 -12.24 -7.37 -5.16
N GLU A 149 -12.01 -8.65 -5.47
CA GLU A 149 -11.45 -9.66 -4.55
C GLU A 149 -10.04 -10.15 -4.96
N THR A 150 -9.56 -9.77 -6.14
CA THR A 150 -8.21 -10.14 -6.61
C THR A 150 -7.23 -9.02 -6.31
N PRO A 151 -6.08 -9.30 -5.68
CA PRO A 151 -5.03 -8.31 -5.48
C PRO A 151 -4.57 -7.77 -6.83
N HIS A 152 -4.54 -6.45 -6.94
CA HIS A 152 -4.16 -5.78 -8.17
C HIS A 152 -3.55 -4.41 -7.88
N VAL A 153 -2.78 -3.93 -8.83
CA VAL A 153 -2.32 -2.55 -8.94
C VAL A 153 -3.05 -1.93 -10.11
N SER A 154 -3.73 -0.81 -9.91
CA SER A 154 -4.23 0.04 -11.00
C SER A 154 -3.38 1.30 -11.12
N VAL A 155 -3.06 1.67 -12.34
CA VAL A 155 -2.26 2.84 -12.67
C VAL A 155 -3.07 3.70 -13.65
N LEU A 156 -3.23 4.97 -13.31
CA LEU A 156 -3.99 5.92 -14.12
C LEU A 156 -3.32 7.28 -14.18
N GLU A 157 -3.52 7.98 -15.30
CA GLU A 157 -3.07 9.36 -15.44
C GLU A 157 -3.95 10.31 -14.62
N LEU A 158 -3.33 11.16 -13.80
CA LEU A 158 -4.02 12.20 -13.05
C LEU A 158 -4.21 13.45 -13.91
N HIS A 159 -5.45 13.60 -14.40
CA HIS A 159 -5.92 14.89 -14.88
C HIS A 159 -5.83 15.96 -13.77
N SER A 160 -5.62 17.22 -14.17
CA SER A 160 -5.46 18.34 -13.24
C SER A 160 -6.57 18.45 -12.19
N ALA A 161 -7.81 18.14 -12.55
CA ALA A 161 -8.96 18.15 -11.66
C ALA A 161 -8.95 17.07 -10.55
N MET A 162 -8.11 16.05 -10.69
CA MET A 162 -8.01 14.91 -9.75
C MET A 162 -6.75 15.00 -8.87
N ARG A 163 -5.91 16.02 -9.08
CA ARG A 163 -4.68 16.18 -8.31
C ARG A 163 -5.00 16.67 -6.90
N TYR A 164 -4.36 16.05 -5.93
CA TYR A 164 -4.44 16.47 -4.54
C TYR A 164 -3.63 17.76 -4.36
N HIS A 165 -4.12 18.68 -3.54
CA HIS A 165 -3.33 19.85 -3.15
C HIS A 165 -2.06 19.45 -2.41
N ALA A 166 -2.08 18.30 -1.74
CA ALA A 166 -0.91 17.73 -1.09
C ALA A 166 0.22 17.33 -2.08
N MET A 167 -0.10 17.18 -3.38
CA MET A 167 0.87 16.85 -4.42
C MET A 167 0.41 17.40 -5.79
N PRO A 168 0.50 18.72 -6.03
CA PRO A 168 -0.07 19.37 -7.22
C PRO A 168 0.65 19.00 -8.52
N ASP A 169 1.90 18.54 -8.41
CA ASP A 169 2.73 18.12 -9.54
C ASP A 169 2.56 16.62 -9.87
N ALA A 170 1.69 15.91 -9.15
CA ALA A 170 1.42 14.50 -9.43
C ALA A 170 0.79 14.33 -10.83
N THR A 171 1.33 13.39 -11.59
CA THR A 171 0.86 13.04 -12.94
C THR A 171 0.25 11.66 -13.00
N THR A 172 0.54 10.80 -12.02
CA THR A 172 0.08 9.40 -12.00
C THR A 172 -0.47 9.04 -10.63
N SER A 173 -1.59 8.35 -10.63
CA SER A 173 -2.17 7.71 -9.45
C SER A 173 -2.00 6.20 -9.55
N ILE A 174 -1.63 5.60 -8.43
CA ILE A 174 -1.39 4.18 -8.24
C ILE A 174 -2.33 3.71 -7.15
N THR A 175 -3.24 2.79 -7.44
CA THR A 175 -4.05 2.15 -6.40
C THR A 175 -3.62 0.71 -6.23
N ILE A 176 -3.30 0.31 -5.01
CA ILE A 176 -2.85 -1.05 -4.68
C ILE A 176 -3.89 -1.70 -3.79
N PHE A 177 -4.50 -2.77 -4.29
CA PHE A 177 -5.42 -3.64 -3.58
C PHE A 177 -4.66 -4.87 -3.08
N TYR A 178 -4.74 -5.16 -1.79
CA TYR A 178 -3.92 -6.19 -1.13
C TYR A 178 -4.74 -7.08 -0.21
N LYS A 179 -4.19 -8.25 0.18
CA LYS A 179 -4.82 -9.24 1.07
C LYS A 179 -4.21 -9.18 2.46
#